data_AF-A0A2V9HHW5-F1
#
_entry.id   AF-A0A2V9HHW5-F1
#
_cell.length_a   1.000
_cell.length_b   1.000
_cell.length_c   1.000
_cell.angle_alpha   90.00
_cell.angle_beta   90.00
_cell.angle_gamma   90.00
#
_symmetry.space_group_name_H-M   'P 1'
#
loop_
_entity.id
_entity.type
_entity.pdbx_description
1 polymer ?
#
loop_
_entity_poly.entity_id
_entity_poly.type
_entity_poly.pdbx_seq_one_letter_code
_entity_poly.pdbx_strand_id
1 'polypeptide(L)'
;MQTGQHRIFRVIWWSSNVLLATAFVAMLYSCAREYSVRRYLDGFSDAIVPNALPAEQKVEAILNWMRAEPSRAIAENPDALGKRDPEMTLTYRQLLNVCGTATNAFLNLARSSDLRVRRLLLLTPDRRTKHVVAEVLIEERWIIVDPTYRVIMKDARGHYLTRSELRNPAVFSEAAGAIPNYPQEYTYDQFAHVRLARLPLEGLHLRRLLDTVYPGWDESVDWSLLLERESFFYLVLSAAATLLFLLLRVLLAWYADSRLRIPRFRLRQHAVRAGAAFFSAPEIKE
;
A
#
# COMPACT_ATOMS: atom_id res chain seq x y z
N MET A 1 -4.04 18.31 50.12
CA MET A 1 -5.05 17.34 49.64
C MET A 1 -5.66 17.85 48.33
N GLN A 2 -5.30 17.27 47.18
CA GLN A 2 -6.02 17.45 45.89
C GLN A 2 -5.56 16.42 44.82
N THR A 3 -5.04 15.26 45.21
CA THR A 3 -4.49 14.25 44.28
C THR A 3 -5.57 13.41 43.58
N GLY A 4 -6.85 13.55 43.97
CA GLY A 4 -7.97 12.79 43.41
C GLY A 4 -8.71 13.45 42.23
N GLN A 5 -8.69 14.78 42.12
CA GLN A 5 -9.65 15.53 41.27
C GLN A 5 -9.43 15.37 39.75
N HIS A 6 -8.27 14.88 39.30
CA HIS A 6 -7.98 14.73 37.87
C HIS A 6 -7.36 13.37 37.51
N ARG A 7 -7.64 12.31 38.28
CA ARG A 7 -7.11 10.96 38.01
C ARG A 7 -7.43 10.48 36.59
N ILE A 8 -8.69 10.63 36.16
CA ILE A 8 -9.14 10.25 34.82
C ILE A 8 -8.36 11.00 33.74
N PHE A 9 -8.25 12.33 33.87
CA PHE A 9 -7.47 13.15 32.92
C PHE A 9 -6.00 12.72 32.88
N ARG A 10 -5.36 12.46 34.03
CA ARG A 10 -3.97 12.00 34.09
C ARG A 10 -3.79 10.64 33.41
N VAL A 11 -4.70 9.69 33.64
CA VAL A 11 -4.67 8.39 32.96
C VAL A 11 -4.77 8.58 31.45
N ILE A 12 -5.77 9.34 30.96
CA ILE A 12 -5.94 9.61 29.53
C ILE A 12 -4.70 10.30 28.94
N TRP A 13 -4.15 11.30 29.64
CA TRP A 13 -2.95 12.01 29.23
C TRP A 13 -1.74 11.08 29.12
N TRP A 14 -1.45 10.27 30.13
CA TRP A 14 -0.33 9.33 30.09
C TRP A 14 -0.52 8.25 29.04
N SER A 15 -1.71 7.65 28.96
CA SER A 15 -2.04 6.67 27.92
C SER A 15 -1.87 7.24 26.52
N SER A 16 -2.36 8.46 26.26
CA SER A 16 -2.18 9.12 24.95
C SER A 16 -0.71 9.37 24.61
N ASN A 17 0.13 9.69 25.59
CA ASN A 17 1.57 9.93 25.36
C ASN A 17 2.34 8.63 25.12
N VAL A 18 1.98 7.55 25.84
CA VAL A 18 2.54 6.22 25.59
C VAL A 18 2.14 5.74 24.19
N LEU A 19 0.86 5.84 23.84
CA LEU A 19 0.36 5.47 22.50
C LEU A 19 1.02 6.32 21.40
N LEU A 20 1.21 7.62 21.62
CA LEU A 20 1.95 8.49 20.70
C LEU A 20 3.40 8.00 20.51
N ALA A 21 4.11 7.72 21.60
CA ALA A 21 5.49 7.24 21.53
C ALA A 21 5.58 5.89 20.80
N THR A 22 4.69 4.95 21.11
CA THR A 22 4.61 3.65 20.42
C THR A 22 4.30 3.83 18.94
N ALA A 23 3.31 4.66 18.58
CA ALA A 23 2.97 4.95 17.19
C ALA A 23 4.14 5.59 16.43
N PHE A 24 4.87 6.50 17.07
CA PHE A 24 6.03 7.16 16.48
C PHE A 24 7.19 6.19 16.24
N VAL A 25 7.52 5.33 17.21
CA VAL A 25 8.55 4.29 17.04
C VAL A 25 8.14 3.31 15.93
N ALA A 26 6.87 2.88 15.91
CA ALA A 26 6.35 2.04 14.84
C ALA A 26 6.46 2.72 13.47
N MET A 27 6.19 4.03 13.38
CA MET A 27 6.33 4.82 12.16
C MET A 27 7.78 4.88 11.67
N LEU A 28 8.75 5.10 12.57
CA LEU A 28 10.18 5.08 12.21
C LEU A 28 10.61 3.71 11.70
N TYR A 29 10.19 2.64 12.37
CA TYR A 29 10.45 1.27 11.95
C TYR A 29 9.82 0.96 10.57
N SER A 30 8.55 1.31 10.36
CA SER A 30 7.87 1.12 9.08
C SER A 30 8.50 1.95 7.96
N CYS A 31 9.03 3.14 8.27
CA CYS A 31 9.76 3.98 7.31
C CYS A 31 11.05 3.29 6.86
N ALA A 32 11.86 2.79 7.82
CA ALA A 32 13.08 2.05 7.52
C ALA A 32 12.78 0.76 6.73
N ARG A 33 11.72 0.03 7.09
CA ARG A 33 11.27 -1.17 6.39
C ARG A 33 10.84 -0.86 4.95
N GLU A 34 9.99 0.15 4.74
CA GLU A 34 9.57 0.55 3.38
C GLU A 34 10.75 1.03 2.53
N TYR A 35 11.69 1.77 3.12
CA TYR A 35 12.91 2.18 2.43
C TYR A 35 13.75 0.98 1.99
N SER A 36 13.94 -0.02 2.86
CA SER A 36 14.63 -1.26 2.53
C SER A 36 13.94 -2.02 1.39
N VAL A 37 12.62 -2.19 1.47
CA VAL A 37 11.82 -2.87 0.43
C VAL A 37 11.89 -2.13 -0.90
N ARG A 38 11.83 -0.80 -0.90
CA ARG A 38 12.00 0.00 -2.13
C ARG A 38 13.38 -0.23 -2.75
N ARG A 39 14.44 -0.14 -1.95
CA ARG A 39 15.80 -0.34 -2.46
C ARG A 39 16.02 -1.76 -3.00
N TYR A 40 15.42 -2.77 -2.37
CA TYR A 40 15.39 -4.13 -2.90
C TYR A 40 14.68 -4.18 -4.26
N LEU A 41 13.50 -3.59 -4.36
CA LEU A 41 12.71 -3.59 -5.59
C LEU A 41 13.37 -2.81 -6.72
N ASP A 42 14.00 -1.67 -6.43
CA ASP A 42 14.74 -0.87 -7.41
C ASP A 42 15.89 -1.71 -7.99
N GLY A 43 16.71 -2.33 -7.12
CA GLY A 43 17.81 -3.19 -7.56
C GLY A 43 17.36 -4.43 -8.32
N PHE A 44 16.24 -5.03 -7.92
CA PHE A 44 15.65 -6.19 -8.60
C PHE A 44 15.05 -5.80 -9.96
N SER A 45 14.39 -4.64 -10.03
CA SER A 45 13.81 -4.08 -11.25
C SER A 45 14.89 -3.72 -12.26
N ASP A 46 15.96 -3.04 -11.84
CA ASP A 46 17.10 -2.68 -12.69
C ASP A 46 17.78 -3.91 -13.33
N ALA A 47 17.76 -5.06 -12.64
CA ALA A 47 18.29 -6.32 -13.17
C ALA A 47 17.40 -6.95 -14.26
N ILE A 48 16.12 -6.59 -14.31
CA ILE A 48 15.14 -7.15 -15.28
C ILE A 48 14.91 -6.19 -16.43
N VAL A 49 14.81 -4.90 -16.13
CA VAL A 49 14.32 -3.86 -17.03
C VAL A 49 15.38 -2.77 -17.16
N PRO A 50 16.06 -2.64 -18.31
CA PRO A 50 16.90 -1.48 -18.56
C PRO A 50 16.08 -0.19 -18.54
N ASN A 51 16.55 0.81 -17.78
CA ASN A 51 15.80 2.06 -17.56
C ASN A 51 15.50 2.87 -18.83
N ALA A 52 16.30 2.71 -19.87
CA ALA A 52 16.16 3.42 -21.15
C ALA A 52 15.04 2.87 -22.06
N LEU A 53 14.43 1.73 -21.72
CA LEU A 53 13.41 1.12 -22.58
C LEU A 53 12.07 1.91 -22.56
N PRO A 54 11.35 1.97 -23.69
CA PRO A 54 9.97 2.45 -23.73
C PRO A 54 9.04 1.63 -22.82
N ALA A 55 7.92 2.24 -22.40
CA ALA A 55 6.99 1.64 -21.44
C ALA A 55 6.50 0.24 -21.84
N GLU A 56 6.17 0.04 -23.13
CA GLU A 56 5.79 -1.26 -23.68
C GLU A 56 6.87 -2.33 -23.49
N GLN A 57 8.10 -2.01 -23.88
CA GLN A 57 9.24 -2.94 -23.77
C GLN A 57 9.58 -3.23 -22.31
N LYS A 58 9.37 -2.27 -21.40
CA LYS A 58 9.47 -2.50 -19.95
C LYS A 58 8.44 -3.53 -19.47
N VAL A 59 7.18 -3.40 -19.89
CA VAL A 59 6.12 -4.37 -19.57
C VAL A 59 6.48 -5.75 -20.11
N GLU A 60 6.88 -5.85 -21.38
CA GLU A 60 7.27 -7.12 -22.00
C GLU A 60 8.45 -7.77 -21.29
N ALA A 61 9.47 -7.00 -20.90
CA ALA A 61 10.61 -7.51 -20.14
C ALA A 61 10.17 -8.11 -18.80
N ILE A 62 9.29 -7.43 -18.05
CA ILE A 62 8.74 -7.95 -16.79
C ILE A 62 7.95 -9.24 -17.02
N LEU A 63 7.07 -9.28 -18.02
CA LEU A 63 6.28 -10.47 -18.35
C LEU A 63 7.15 -11.64 -18.81
N ASN A 64 8.21 -11.36 -19.56
CA ASN A 64 9.19 -12.34 -20.00
C ASN A 64 10.01 -12.89 -18.83
N TRP A 65 10.46 -12.05 -17.89
CA TRP A 65 11.11 -12.50 -16.66
C TRP A 65 10.18 -13.37 -15.80
N MET A 66 8.92 -12.94 -15.69
CA MET A 66 7.88 -13.69 -15.00
C MET A 66 7.63 -15.06 -15.64
N ARG A 67 7.68 -15.13 -16.97
CA ARG A 67 7.58 -16.37 -17.76
C ARG A 67 8.84 -17.24 -17.62
N ALA A 68 10.02 -16.62 -17.61
CA ALA A 68 11.27 -17.31 -17.42
C ALA A 68 11.27 -18.01 -16.06
N GLU A 69 11.69 -19.27 -16.02
CA GLU A 69 11.73 -20.11 -14.82
C GLU A 69 13.16 -20.30 -14.29
N PRO A 70 13.99 -19.27 -14.03
CA PRO A 70 15.22 -19.54 -13.31
C PRO A 70 14.85 -19.99 -11.90
N SER A 71 15.49 -21.06 -11.42
CA SER A 71 15.38 -21.73 -10.11
C SER A 71 14.73 -20.89 -8.99
N ARG A 72 13.40 -20.82 -9.00
CA ARG A 72 12.62 -20.18 -7.95
C ARG A 72 12.47 -21.13 -6.77
N ALA A 73 12.44 -20.57 -5.56
CA ALA A 73 12.18 -21.37 -4.38
C ALA A 73 10.77 -21.98 -4.45
N ILE A 74 10.66 -23.21 -3.98
CA ILE A 74 9.38 -23.91 -3.80
C ILE A 74 9.22 -24.12 -2.30
N ALA A 75 8.27 -23.42 -1.69
CA ALA A 75 7.93 -23.64 -0.29
C ALA A 75 7.19 -24.97 -0.09
N GLU A 76 7.44 -25.65 1.02
CA GLU A 76 6.66 -26.82 1.44
C GLU A 76 5.20 -26.47 1.75
N ASN A 77 4.98 -25.31 2.39
CA ASN A 77 3.65 -24.77 2.67
C ASN A 77 3.47 -23.39 2.02
N PRO A 78 2.83 -23.31 0.84
CA PRO A 78 2.63 -22.05 0.13
C PRO A 78 1.65 -21.10 0.82
N ASP A 79 0.77 -21.60 1.70
CA ASP A 79 -0.20 -20.77 2.41
C ASP A 79 0.39 -19.99 3.57
N ALA A 80 1.54 -20.44 4.10
CA ALA A 80 2.29 -19.71 5.11
C ALA A 80 3.09 -18.53 4.56
N LEU A 81 3.23 -18.41 3.23
CA LEU A 81 4.02 -17.34 2.62
C LEU A 81 3.31 -15.99 2.69
N GLY A 82 4.08 -14.92 2.89
CA GLY A 82 3.60 -13.55 2.82
C GLY A 82 3.14 -13.17 1.40
N LYS A 83 1.86 -13.36 1.11
CA LYS A 83 1.25 -13.10 -0.23
C LYS A 83 1.33 -11.62 -0.66
N ARG A 84 1.61 -10.70 0.27
CA ARG A 84 1.74 -9.25 0.06
C ARG A 84 3.16 -8.73 0.21
N ASP A 85 4.10 -9.60 0.58
CA ASP A 85 5.49 -9.24 0.75
C ASP A 85 6.20 -9.31 -0.61
N PRO A 86 6.71 -8.18 -1.14
CA PRO A 86 7.29 -8.15 -2.47
C PRO A 86 8.46 -9.13 -2.62
N GLU A 87 9.31 -9.28 -1.60
CA GLU A 87 10.44 -10.22 -1.59
C GLU A 87 9.94 -11.66 -1.81
N MET A 88 8.98 -12.10 -0.99
CA MET A 88 8.39 -13.44 -1.11
C MET A 88 7.71 -13.66 -2.46
N THR A 89 6.91 -12.68 -2.93
CA THR A 89 6.18 -12.82 -4.20
C THR A 89 7.09 -12.91 -5.42
N LEU A 90 8.28 -12.31 -5.38
CA LEU A 90 9.24 -12.34 -6.48
C LEU A 90 10.12 -13.60 -6.46
N THR A 91 10.37 -14.17 -5.28
CA THR A 91 11.25 -15.35 -5.11
C THR A 91 10.53 -16.69 -5.29
N TYR A 92 9.27 -16.81 -4.87
CA TYR A 92 8.57 -18.11 -4.83
C TYR A 92 7.70 -18.36 -6.06
N ARG A 93 7.91 -19.51 -6.72
CA ARG A 93 7.18 -19.89 -7.94
C ARG A 93 5.67 -19.96 -7.72
N GLN A 94 5.24 -20.53 -6.59
CA GLN A 94 3.82 -20.73 -6.32
C GLN A 94 3.03 -19.41 -6.25
N LEU A 95 3.68 -18.33 -5.79
CA LEU A 95 3.05 -17.02 -5.69
C LEU A 95 2.90 -16.34 -7.06
N LEU A 96 3.64 -16.77 -8.09
CA LEU A 96 3.46 -16.23 -9.44
C LEU A 96 2.41 -16.99 -10.26
N ASN A 97 1.84 -18.07 -9.73
CA ASN A 97 0.78 -18.86 -10.37
C ASN A 97 -0.63 -18.45 -9.92
N VAL A 98 -0.73 -17.67 -8.84
CA VAL A 98 -2.01 -17.17 -8.34
C VAL A 98 -2.21 -15.75 -8.83
N CYS A 99 -3.34 -15.47 -9.47
CA CYS A 99 -3.58 -14.22 -10.21
C CYS A 99 -3.36 -12.95 -9.38
N GLY A 100 -3.79 -12.95 -8.11
CA GLY A 100 -3.62 -11.81 -7.22
C GLY A 100 -2.16 -11.53 -6.87
N THR A 101 -1.37 -12.56 -6.57
CA THR A 101 0.04 -12.42 -6.17
C THR A 101 0.94 -12.21 -7.38
N ALA A 102 0.64 -12.85 -8.51
CA ALA A 102 1.28 -12.56 -9.80
C ALA A 102 1.09 -11.09 -10.21
N THR A 103 -0.14 -10.59 -10.12
CA THR A 103 -0.41 -9.18 -10.41
C THR A 103 0.30 -8.26 -9.42
N ASN A 104 0.37 -8.60 -8.13
CA ASN A 104 1.12 -7.80 -7.16
C ASN A 104 2.61 -7.73 -7.49
N ALA A 105 3.24 -8.87 -7.83
CA ALA A 105 4.64 -8.91 -8.25
C ALA A 105 4.87 -8.01 -9.48
N PHE A 106 4.02 -8.12 -10.49
CA PHE A 106 4.08 -7.25 -11.67
C PHE A 106 3.96 -5.77 -11.32
N LEU A 107 2.97 -5.39 -10.50
CA LEU A 107 2.77 -3.98 -10.11
C LEU A 107 3.97 -3.43 -9.34
N ASN A 108 4.61 -4.22 -8.49
CA ASN A 108 5.81 -3.79 -7.75
C ASN A 108 7.00 -3.56 -8.69
N LEU A 109 7.25 -4.47 -9.64
CA LEU A 109 8.32 -4.30 -10.63
C LEU A 109 8.04 -3.12 -11.56
N ALA A 110 6.83 -3.04 -12.10
CA ALA A 110 6.44 -1.99 -13.02
C ALA A 110 6.57 -0.59 -12.40
N ARG A 111 6.13 -0.41 -11.15
CA ARG A 111 6.32 0.85 -10.43
C ARG A 111 7.78 1.21 -10.21
N SER A 112 8.62 0.21 -9.91
CA SER A 112 10.06 0.43 -9.69
C SER A 112 10.79 0.71 -11.01
N SER A 113 10.17 0.38 -12.15
CA SER A 113 10.60 0.74 -13.51
C SER A 113 9.97 2.05 -14.03
N ASP A 114 9.44 2.90 -13.14
CA ASP A 114 8.75 4.17 -13.45
C ASP A 114 7.47 4.05 -14.31
N LEU A 115 6.83 2.89 -14.33
CA LEU A 115 5.54 2.72 -15.02
C LEU A 115 4.39 3.15 -14.13
N ARG A 116 3.44 3.90 -14.72
CA ARG A 116 2.16 4.20 -14.08
C ARG A 116 1.25 2.99 -14.22
N VAL A 117 1.03 2.29 -13.12
CA VAL A 117 0.25 1.05 -13.09
C VAL A 117 -0.78 1.05 -11.98
N ARG A 118 -1.88 0.35 -12.19
CA ARG A 118 -2.92 0.12 -11.18
C ARG A 118 -3.52 -1.27 -11.31
N ARG A 119 -4.05 -1.80 -10.21
CA ARG A 119 -4.71 -3.10 -10.16
C ARG A 119 -6.15 -3.00 -10.64
N LEU A 120 -6.61 -3.99 -11.39
CA LEU A 120 -8.01 -4.16 -11.78
C LEU A 120 -8.51 -5.54 -11.33
N LEU A 121 -9.55 -5.56 -10.52
CA LEU A 121 -10.23 -6.77 -10.08
C LEU A 121 -11.40 -7.03 -11.03
N LEU A 122 -11.43 -8.21 -11.65
CA LEU A 122 -12.59 -8.66 -12.39
C LEU A 122 -13.54 -9.36 -11.42
N LEU A 123 -14.82 -9.02 -11.50
CA LEU A 123 -15.82 -9.46 -10.55
C LEU A 123 -16.83 -10.41 -11.20
N THR A 124 -17.32 -11.35 -10.41
CA THR A 124 -18.52 -12.13 -10.68
C THR A 124 -19.77 -11.28 -10.42
N PRO A 125 -20.97 -11.70 -10.91
CA PRO A 125 -22.22 -10.99 -10.63
C PRO A 125 -22.54 -10.82 -9.13
N ASP A 126 -22.09 -11.74 -8.28
CA ASP A 126 -22.17 -11.68 -6.81
C ASP A 126 -21.05 -10.84 -6.17
N ARG A 127 -20.31 -10.06 -6.98
CA ARG A 127 -19.22 -9.14 -6.58
C ARG A 127 -18.02 -9.83 -5.92
N ARG A 128 -17.81 -11.13 -6.17
CA ARG A 128 -16.57 -11.82 -5.77
C ARG A 128 -15.51 -11.61 -6.84
N THR A 129 -14.25 -11.53 -6.42
CA THR A 129 -13.13 -11.44 -7.37
C THR A 129 -12.94 -12.79 -8.06
N LYS A 130 -13.17 -12.84 -9.37
CA LYS A 130 -12.86 -14.01 -10.21
C LYS A 130 -11.43 -13.99 -10.72
N HIS A 131 -10.93 -12.80 -11.07
CA HIS A 131 -9.58 -12.63 -11.60
C HIS A 131 -9.00 -11.27 -11.26
N VAL A 132 -7.67 -11.15 -11.38
CA VAL A 132 -6.94 -9.91 -11.11
C VAL A 132 -5.98 -9.67 -12.26
N VAL A 133 -6.05 -8.46 -12.83
CA VAL A 133 -5.21 -7.99 -13.92
C VAL A 133 -4.60 -6.63 -13.56
N ALA A 134 -3.68 -6.14 -14.39
CA ALA A 134 -3.07 -4.82 -14.25
C ALA A 134 -3.53 -3.90 -15.40
N GLU A 135 -3.70 -2.63 -15.09
CA GLU A 135 -3.76 -1.56 -16.09
C GLU A 135 -2.42 -0.81 -16.06
N VAL A 136 -1.82 -0.61 -17.23
CA VAL A 136 -0.57 0.14 -17.41
C VAL A 136 -0.86 1.33 -18.32
N LEU A 137 -0.45 2.53 -17.91
CA LEU A 137 -0.58 3.70 -18.76
C LEU A 137 0.52 3.69 -19.83
N ILE A 138 0.12 3.53 -21.09
CA ILE A 138 0.99 3.58 -22.26
C ILE A 138 0.32 4.54 -23.24
N GLU A 139 1.04 5.58 -23.68
CA GLU A 139 0.53 6.58 -24.64
C GLU A 139 -0.85 7.16 -24.23
N GLU A 140 -0.98 7.58 -22.96
CA GLU A 140 -2.23 8.11 -22.38
C GLU A 140 -3.43 7.14 -22.35
N ARG A 141 -3.22 5.85 -22.65
CA ARG A 141 -4.24 4.81 -22.59
C ARG A 141 -3.92 3.80 -21.50
N TRP A 142 -4.94 3.43 -20.73
CA TRP A 142 -4.83 2.36 -19.71
C TRP A 142 -4.96 1.00 -20.37
N ILE A 143 -3.82 0.42 -20.74
CA ILE A 143 -3.71 -0.85 -21.43
C ILE A 143 -3.79 -2.00 -20.42
N ILE A 144 -4.52 -3.05 -20.78
CA ILE A 144 -4.70 -4.21 -19.93
C ILE A 144 -3.55 -5.19 -20.11
N VAL A 145 -2.95 -5.55 -18.99
CA VAL A 145 -1.90 -6.55 -18.87
C VAL A 145 -2.39 -7.65 -17.95
N ASP A 146 -2.22 -8.90 -18.33
CA ASP A 146 -2.50 -10.07 -17.50
C ASP A 146 -1.20 -10.75 -17.07
N PRO A 147 -0.71 -10.47 -15.86
CA PRO A 147 0.53 -11.06 -15.36
C PRO A 147 0.42 -12.55 -15.04
N THR A 148 -0.78 -13.11 -14.96
CA THR A 148 -0.99 -14.55 -14.73
C THR A 148 -0.70 -15.32 -16.01
N TYR A 149 -1.24 -14.83 -17.13
CA TYR A 149 -1.04 -15.41 -18.46
C TYR A 149 0.19 -14.86 -19.19
N ARG A 150 0.89 -13.88 -18.60
CA ARG A 150 2.11 -13.28 -19.15
C ARG A 150 1.85 -12.58 -20.49
N VAL A 151 0.73 -11.88 -20.61
CA VAL A 151 0.30 -11.25 -21.87
C VAL A 151 -0.11 -9.81 -21.66
N ILE A 152 0.05 -9.02 -22.72
CA ILE A 152 -0.61 -7.73 -22.87
C ILE A 152 -1.82 -7.99 -23.77
N MET A 153 -3.01 -7.51 -23.38
CA MET A 153 -4.23 -7.73 -24.15
C MET A 153 -4.16 -6.96 -25.47
N LYS A 154 -4.29 -7.69 -26.57
CA LYS A 154 -4.25 -7.18 -27.95
C LYS A 154 -5.47 -7.67 -28.73
N ASP A 155 -5.94 -6.89 -29.70
CA ASP A 155 -6.88 -7.37 -30.72
C ASP A 155 -6.15 -8.27 -31.75
N ALA A 156 -6.88 -8.86 -32.71
CA ALA A 156 -6.23 -9.67 -33.76
C ALA A 156 -5.30 -8.88 -34.69
N ARG A 157 -5.37 -7.54 -34.67
CA ARG A 157 -4.48 -6.64 -35.43
C ARG A 157 -3.24 -6.24 -34.65
N GLY A 158 -3.13 -6.65 -33.38
CA GLY A 158 -2.02 -6.33 -32.49
C GLY A 158 -2.18 -5.02 -31.72
N HIS A 159 -3.32 -4.33 -31.80
CA HIS A 159 -3.55 -3.11 -31.03
C HIS A 159 -3.80 -3.41 -29.56
N TYR A 160 -3.18 -2.60 -28.71
CA TYR A 160 -3.39 -2.64 -27.27
C TYR A 160 -4.82 -2.30 -26.87
N LEU A 161 -5.38 -3.16 -26.03
CA LEU A 161 -6.76 -3.07 -25.57
C LEU A 161 -6.84 -2.48 -24.16
N THR A 162 -7.81 -1.58 -24.01
CA THR A 162 -8.22 -0.97 -22.75
C THR A 162 -9.36 -1.74 -22.10
N ARG A 163 -9.58 -1.50 -20.81
CA ARG A 163 -10.74 -2.00 -20.07
C ARG A 163 -12.06 -1.73 -20.81
N SER A 164 -12.25 -0.52 -21.35
CA SER A 164 -13.48 -0.10 -22.03
C SER A 164 -13.74 -0.89 -23.31
N GLU A 165 -12.69 -1.20 -24.07
CA GLU A 165 -12.80 -1.98 -25.31
C GLU A 165 -13.11 -3.45 -24.99
N LEU A 166 -12.48 -4.01 -23.94
CA LEU A 166 -12.73 -5.38 -23.48
C LEU A 166 -14.10 -5.59 -22.82
N ARG A 167 -14.89 -4.53 -22.58
CA ARG A 167 -16.30 -4.67 -22.19
C ARG A 167 -17.17 -5.16 -23.34
N ASN A 168 -16.73 -5.02 -24.58
CA ASN A 168 -17.44 -5.61 -25.71
C ASN A 168 -17.14 -7.13 -25.75
N PRO A 169 -18.16 -8.00 -25.57
CA PRO A 169 -17.93 -9.45 -25.52
C PRO A 169 -17.28 -10.01 -26.79
N ALA A 170 -17.52 -9.40 -27.96
CA ALA A 170 -16.90 -9.84 -29.22
C ALA A 170 -15.39 -9.57 -29.20
N VAL A 171 -14.98 -8.36 -28.80
CA VAL A 171 -13.55 -7.98 -28.69
C VAL A 171 -12.85 -8.82 -27.61
N PHE A 172 -13.51 -9.04 -26.48
CA PHE A 172 -12.98 -9.91 -25.43
C PHE A 172 -12.81 -11.35 -25.92
N SER A 173 -13.83 -11.94 -26.56
CA SER A 173 -13.76 -13.32 -27.04
C SER A 173 -12.66 -13.50 -28.08
N GLU A 174 -12.45 -12.51 -28.96
CA GLU A 174 -11.38 -12.49 -29.95
C GLU A 174 -10.00 -12.46 -29.26
N ALA A 175 -9.79 -11.50 -28.35
CA ALA A 175 -8.51 -11.35 -27.64
C ALA A 175 -8.21 -12.55 -26.73
N ALA A 176 -9.22 -13.05 -26.00
CA ALA A 176 -9.10 -14.22 -25.13
C ALA A 176 -8.86 -15.51 -25.93
N GLY A 177 -9.47 -15.63 -27.12
CA GLY A 177 -9.27 -16.79 -28.00
C GLY A 177 -7.84 -16.94 -28.52
N ALA A 178 -7.08 -15.85 -28.59
CA ALA A 178 -5.66 -15.87 -28.95
C ALA A 178 -4.75 -16.36 -27.80
N ILE A 179 -5.26 -16.44 -26.57
CA ILE A 179 -4.48 -16.81 -25.38
C ILE A 179 -4.78 -18.27 -24.99
N PRO A 180 -3.77 -19.16 -24.96
CA PRO A 180 -3.98 -20.56 -24.60
C PRO A 180 -4.59 -20.70 -23.20
N ASN A 181 -5.66 -21.49 -23.10
CA ASN A 181 -6.35 -21.82 -21.84
C ASN A 181 -6.86 -20.60 -21.04
N TYR A 182 -7.20 -19.49 -21.71
CA TYR A 182 -7.78 -18.32 -21.06
C TYR A 182 -9.26 -18.55 -20.72
N PRO A 183 -9.68 -18.45 -19.44
CA PRO A 183 -11.06 -18.68 -19.05
C PRO A 183 -11.99 -17.59 -19.60
N GLN A 184 -13.04 -18.02 -20.29
CA GLN A 184 -14.07 -17.12 -20.84
C GLN A 184 -14.87 -16.40 -19.76
N GLU A 185 -14.85 -16.92 -18.53
CA GLU A 185 -15.48 -16.28 -17.38
C GLU A 185 -14.77 -14.99 -16.93
N TYR A 186 -13.52 -14.73 -17.35
CA TYR A 186 -12.75 -13.53 -17.01
C TYR A 186 -13.16 -12.29 -17.82
N THR A 187 -14.47 -12.11 -18.02
CA THR A 187 -15.06 -10.94 -18.69
C THR A 187 -14.90 -9.65 -17.90
N TYR A 188 -14.98 -8.52 -18.59
CA TYR A 188 -14.82 -7.16 -18.06
C TYR A 188 -16.17 -6.48 -17.73
N ASP A 189 -17.25 -7.25 -17.61
CA ASP A 189 -18.61 -6.73 -17.36
C ASP A 189 -18.72 -5.98 -16.03
N GLN A 190 -18.06 -6.52 -15.00
CA GLN A 190 -18.00 -5.96 -13.67
C GLN A 190 -16.55 -5.95 -13.18
N PHE A 191 -16.11 -4.82 -12.65
CA PHE A 191 -14.75 -4.64 -12.17
C PHE A 191 -14.71 -3.72 -10.94
N ALA A 192 -13.58 -3.74 -10.24
CA ALA A 192 -13.26 -2.76 -9.20
C ALA A 192 -11.74 -2.59 -9.09
N HIS A 193 -11.27 -1.41 -8.72
CA HIS A 193 -9.85 -1.20 -8.39
C HIS A 193 -9.51 -1.57 -6.95
N VAL A 194 -10.52 -1.58 -6.07
CA VAL A 194 -10.36 -1.78 -4.62
C VAL A 194 -11.24 -2.90 -4.10
N ARG A 195 -10.63 -3.86 -3.39
CA ARG A 195 -11.38 -4.87 -2.63
C ARG A 195 -11.65 -4.37 -1.20
N LEU A 196 -12.68 -3.54 -1.04
CA LEU A 196 -13.11 -3.04 0.30
C LEU A 196 -13.46 -4.17 1.28
N ALA A 197 -13.91 -5.32 0.75
CA ALA A 197 -14.21 -6.53 1.51
C ALA A 197 -13.02 -7.08 2.34
N ARG A 198 -11.78 -6.67 2.05
CA ARG A 198 -10.60 -7.09 2.81
C ARG A 198 -10.18 -6.08 3.89
N LEU A 199 -10.79 -4.90 3.93
CA LEU A 199 -10.65 -4.02 5.08
C LEU A 199 -11.56 -4.59 6.18
N PRO A 200 -11.11 -4.67 7.45
CA PRO A 200 -11.90 -5.20 8.58
C PRO A 200 -13.04 -4.24 8.98
N LEU A 201 -13.76 -3.70 8.00
CA LEU A 201 -14.79 -2.68 8.08
C LEU A 201 -16.03 -3.09 7.27
N GLU A 202 -16.14 -4.36 6.88
CA GLU A 202 -17.25 -4.91 6.06
C GLU A 202 -18.66 -4.61 6.64
N GLY A 203 -18.77 -4.30 7.93
CA GLY A 203 -20.04 -3.92 8.57
C GLY A 203 -20.39 -2.42 8.56
N LEU A 204 -19.50 -1.52 8.16
CA LEU A 204 -19.68 -0.07 8.37
C LEU A 204 -20.29 0.69 7.19
N HIS A 205 -20.78 -0.01 6.16
CA HIS A 205 -21.29 0.59 4.92
C HIS A 205 -20.33 1.64 4.31
N LEU A 206 -19.04 1.51 4.57
CA LEU A 206 -18.02 2.52 4.25
C LEU A 206 -18.00 2.84 2.75
N ARG A 207 -18.24 1.83 1.91
CA ARG A 207 -18.37 2.00 0.46
C ARG A 207 -19.52 2.95 0.09
N ARG A 208 -20.71 2.80 0.67
CA ARG A 208 -21.83 3.72 0.40
C ARG A 208 -21.51 5.15 0.81
N LEU A 209 -20.87 5.31 1.97
CA LEU A 209 -20.43 6.63 2.45
C LEU A 209 -19.42 7.26 1.50
N LEU A 210 -18.38 6.52 1.09
CA LEU A 210 -17.37 7.00 0.14
C LEU A 210 -17.96 7.29 -1.24
N ASP A 211 -18.85 6.42 -1.75
CA ASP A 211 -19.55 6.62 -3.02
C ASP A 211 -20.47 7.86 -2.97
N THR A 212 -20.99 8.22 -1.79
CA THR A 212 -21.82 9.43 -1.59
C THR A 212 -20.99 10.69 -1.48
N VAL A 213 -19.87 10.65 -0.75
CA VAL A 213 -19.00 11.82 -0.51
C VAL A 213 -18.14 12.13 -1.73
N TYR A 214 -17.64 11.10 -2.41
CA TYR A 214 -16.76 11.24 -3.56
C TYR A 214 -17.01 10.12 -4.58
N PRO A 215 -18.02 10.26 -5.47
CA PRO A 215 -18.30 9.28 -6.52
C PRO A 215 -17.07 9.07 -7.41
N GLY A 216 -16.69 7.81 -7.65
CA GLY A 216 -15.49 7.47 -8.43
C GLY A 216 -14.17 7.54 -7.65
N TRP A 217 -14.23 7.62 -6.31
CA TRP A 217 -13.04 7.60 -5.45
C TRP A 217 -12.15 6.37 -5.67
N ASP A 218 -12.73 5.23 -6.06
CA ASP A 218 -12.02 3.99 -6.32
C ASP A 218 -11.19 4.03 -7.60
N GLU A 219 -11.59 4.82 -8.60
CA GLU A 219 -10.83 5.04 -9.84
C GLU A 219 -9.78 6.17 -9.71
N SER A 220 -10.02 7.14 -8.83
CA SER A 220 -9.24 8.38 -8.73
C SER A 220 -7.90 8.27 -7.98
N VAL A 221 -7.73 7.26 -7.14
CA VAL A 221 -6.54 7.07 -6.29
C VAL A 221 -5.92 5.71 -6.58
N ASP A 222 -4.60 5.66 -6.72
CA ASP A 222 -3.87 4.38 -6.81
C ASP A 222 -3.80 3.68 -5.44
N TRP A 223 -4.93 3.13 -5.03
CA TRP A 223 -5.10 2.35 -3.81
C TRP A 223 -4.23 1.09 -3.78
N SER A 224 -3.75 0.65 -4.94
CA SER A 224 -3.07 -0.63 -5.02
C SER A 224 -1.69 -0.60 -4.37
N LEU A 225 -1.02 0.55 -4.25
CA LEU A 225 0.19 0.64 -3.43
C LEU A 225 -0.11 0.45 -1.93
N LEU A 226 -1.16 1.11 -1.43
CA LEU A 226 -1.58 1.05 -0.02
C LEU A 226 -2.10 -0.32 0.38
N LEU A 227 -2.82 -1.00 -0.50
CA LEU A 227 -3.47 -2.27 -0.20
C LEU A 227 -2.64 -3.50 -0.55
N GLU A 228 -1.62 -3.38 -1.39
CA GLU A 228 -0.89 -4.55 -1.86
C GLU A 228 0.52 -4.62 -1.29
N ARG A 229 1.16 -3.48 -1.01
CA ARG A 229 2.47 -3.44 -0.34
C ARG A 229 2.29 -3.33 1.17
N GLU A 230 2.59 -4.41 1.88
CA GLU A 230 2.40 -4.49 3.33
C GLU A 230 3.24 -3.46 4.10
N SER A 231 4.49 -3.23 3.70
CA SER A 231 5.36 -2.23 4.33
C SER A 231 4.80 -0.81 4.23
N PHE A 232 4.27 -0.44 3.06
CA PHE A 232 3.66 0.88 2.85
C PHE A 232 2.35 1.03 3.62
N PHE A 233 1.54 -0.04 3.72
CA PHE A 233 0.33 -0.04 4.55
C PHE A 233 0.64 0.30 6.02
N TYR A 234 1.62 -0.38 6.63
CA TYR A 234 1.99 -0.10 8.03
C TYR A 234 2.60 1.28 8.21
N LEU A 235 3.35 1.79 7.21
CA LEU A 235 3.85 3.16 7.23
C LEU A 235 2.71 4.17 7.27
N VAL A 236 1.71 4.05 6.40
CA VAL A 236 0.55 4.95 6.38
C VAL A 236 -0.25 4.84 7.68
N LEU A 237 -0.50 3.62 8.15
CA LEU A 237 -1.26 3.39 9.39
C LEU A 237 -0.57 4.01 10.62
N SER A 238 0.73 3.78 10.77
CA SER A 238 1.52 4.31 11.89
C SER A 238 1.69 5.83 11.80
N ALA A 239 1.85 6.39 10.61
CA ALA A 239 1.86 7.84 10.40
C ALA A 239 0.52 8.48 10.77
N ALA A 240 -0.60 7.91 10.32
CA ALA A 240 -1.94 8.36 10.67
C ALA A 240 -2.20 8.28 12.17
N ALA A 241 -1.80 7.17 12.82
CA ALA A 241 -1.90 7.01 14.28
C ALA A 241 -1.05 8.06 15.02
N THR A 242 0.17 8.32 14.55
CA THR A 242 1.06 9.34 15.13
C THR A 242 0.42 10.73 15.05
N LEU A 243 -0.13 11.11 13.89
CA LEU A 243 -0.84 12.37 13.71
C LEU A 243 -2.07 12.46 14.63
N LEU A 244 -2.87 11.40 14.69
CA LEU A 244 -4.05 11.33 15.55
C LEU A 244 -3.69 11.56 17.03
N PHE A 245 -2.69 10.84 17.55
CA PHE A 245 -2.28 10.98 18.95
C PHE A 245 -1.58 12.32 19.22
N LEU A 246 -0.91 12.90 18.23
CA LEU A 246 -0.35 14.25 18.33
C LEU A 246 -1.46 15.30 18.43
N LEU A 247 -2.51 15.19 17.60
CA LEU A 247 -3.69 16.04 17.69
C LEU A 247 -4.42 15.85 19.02
N LEU A 248 -4.62 14.61 19.46
CA LEU A 248 -5.22 14.32 20.76
C LEU A 248 -4.39 14.94 21.90
N ARG A 249 -3.06 14.85 21.84
CA ARG A 249 -2.18 15.49 22.81
C ARG A 249 -2.34 17.00 22.83
N VAL A 250 -2.42 17.65 21.67
CA VAL A 250 -2.65 19.10 21.56
C VAL A 250 -4.01 19.47 22.15
N LEU A 251 -5.07 18.72 21.84
CA LEU A 251 -6.42 18.93 22.38
C LEU A 251 -6.49 18.74 23.89
N LEU A 252 -5.88 17.68 24.42
CA LEU A 252 -5.81 17.44 25.87
C LEU A 252 -4.99 18.52 26.57
N ALA A 253 -3.92 19.01 25.95
CA ALA A 253 -3.12 20.10 26.49
C ALA A 253 -3.93 21.40 26.52
N TRP A 254 -4.66 21.70 25.45
CA TRP A 254 -5.57 22.84 25.40
C TRP A 254 -6.68 22.74 26.46
N TYR A 255 -7.26 21.55 26.63
CA TYR A 255 -8.30 21.29 27.63
C TYR A 255 -7.78 21.46 29.06
N ALA A 256 -6.57 20.96 29.35
CA ALA A 256 -5.90 21.16 30.64
C ALA A 256 -5.73 22.64 30.98
N ASP A 257 -5.30 23.45 30.00
CA ASP A 257 -5.04 24.87 30.20
C ASP A 257 -6.34 25.67 30.34
N SER A 258 -7.29 25.44 29.42
CA SER A 258 -8.49 26.28 29.28
C SER A 258 -9.59 25.93 30.28
N ARG A 259 -9.73 24.65 30.64
CA ARG A 259 -10.84 24.16 31.47
C ARG A 259 -10.38 23.70 32.84
N LEU A 260 -9.27 22.96 32.93
CA LEU A 260 -8.82 22.38 34.20
C LEU A 260 -7.83 23.26 34.96
N ARG A 261 -7.32 24.34 34.34
CA ARG A 261 -6.30 25.26 34.89
C ARG A 261 -5.10 24.52 35.50
N ILE A 262 -4.74 23.36 34.94
CA ILE A 262 -3.60 22.58 35.43
C ILE A 262 -2.32 23.28 34.97
N PRO A 263 -1.44 23.74 35.88
CA PRO A 263 -0.20 24.38 35.47
C PRO A 263 0.67 23.39 34.69
N ARG A 264 1.02 23.72 33.45
CA ARG A 264 1.92 22.89 32.63
C ARG A 264 3.30 22.87 33.26
N PHE A 265 3.82 21.67 33.52
CA PHE A 265 5.23 21.50 33.84
C PHE A 265 6.07 21.79 32.59
N ARG A 266 6.67 22.99 32.53
CA ARG A 266 7.47 23.43 31.38
C ARG A 266 8.86 22.79 31.45
N LEU A 267 8.91 21.49 31.16
CA LEU A 267 10.10 20.64 31.25
C LEU A 267 11.31 21.24 30.50
N ARG A 268 11.08 21.88 29.34
CA ARG A 268 12.10 22.64 28.59
C ARG A 268 12.69 23.81 29.39
N GLN A 269 11.87 24.58 30.10
CA GLN A 269 12.35 25.70 30.92
C GLN A 269 13.12 25.21 32.16
N HIS A 270 12.70 24.09 32.74
CA HIS A 270 13.43 23.47 33.85
C HIS A 270 14.74 22.82 33.40
N ALA A 271 14.78 22.17 32.24
CA ALA A 271 16.01 21.63 31.67
C ALA A 271 17.01 22.73 31.29
N VAL A 272 16.54 23.85 30.70
CA VAL A 272 17.39 25.02 30.42
C VAL A 272 17.90 25.66 31.70
N ARG A 273 17.07 25.77 32.75
CA ARG A 273 17.52 26.27 34.06
C ARG A 273 18.50 25.34 34.76
N ALA A 274 18.28 24.02 34.68
CA ALA A 274 19.19 23.03 35.24
C ALA A 274 20.54 23.03 34.51
N GLY A 275 20.52 23.12 33.18
CA GLY A 275 21.72 23.30 32.37
C GLY A 275 22.45 24.60 32.70
N ALA A 276 21.74 25.73 32.77
CA ALA A 276 22.31 27.01 33.15
C ALA A 276 22.96 26.94 34.55
N ALA A 277 22.29 26.36 35.55
CA ALA A 277 22.81 26.20 36.90
C ALA A 277 24.06 25.30 36.96
N PHE A 278 24.17 24.30 36.08
CA PHE A 278 25.33 23.41 35.99
C PHE A 278 26.56 24.13 35.40
N PHE A 279 26.35 25.04 34.44
CA PHE A 279 27.42 25.82 33.80
C PHE A 279 27.73 27.16 34.49
N SER A 280 26.85 27.63 35.37
CA SER A 280 27.05 28.86 36.15
C SER A 280 27.43 28.61 37.61
N ALA A 281 27.70 27.36 38.00
CA ALA A 281 28.22 27.05 39.32
C ALA A 281 29.66 27.60 39.40
N PRO A 282 29.97 28.56 40.28
CA PRO A 282 31.32 29.09 40.41
C PRO A 282 32.26 28.01 40.92
N GLU A 283 33.44 27.90 40.30
CA GLU A 283 34.56 27.10 40.81
C GLU A 283 34.79 27.45 42.28
N ILE A 284 34.64 26.46 43.16
CA ILE A 284 35.07 26.57 44.55
C ILE A 284 36.60 26.60 44.50
N LYS A 285 37.17 27.80 44.65
CA LYS A 285 38.61 27.94 44.90
C LYS A 285 38.87 27.42 46.32
N GLU A 286 39.78 26.45 46.40
CA GLU A 286 40.32 25.90 47.66
C GLU A 286 40.89 26.98 48.58
#